data_AF-A0A7W7ZJK7-F1
#
_entry.id   AF-A0A7W7ZJK7-F1
#
_cell.length_a   1.000
_cell.length_b   1.000
_cell.length_c   1.000
_cell.angle_alpha   90.00
_cell.angle_beta   90.00
_cell.angle_gamma   90.00
#
_symmetry.space_group_name_H-M   'P 1'
#
loop_
_entity.id
_entity.type
_entity.pdbx_description
1 polymer ?
#
loop_
_entity_poly.entity_id
_entity_poly.type
_entity_poly.pdbx_seq_one_letter_code
_entity_poly.pdbx_strand_id
1 'polypeptide(L)'
;MSEIEGWISTAALTLGIDIERLDEIASRQVRTLLESKFVTGEPRVWWLGLKTPYVYYEIGSTRLSEILPVSQGRVLFIPEVDDGHPLPVYAVDVATLEGILGECPFFEYYVADRSGAWLVAETEHDVFILCGTTESLLRLPAGGRLWPAS
;
A
#
# COMPACT_ATOMS: atom_id res chain seq x y z
N MET A 1 -11.85 11.67 -11.84
CA MET A 1 -10.48 11.12 -11.92
C MET A 1 -9.63 12.10 -11.17
N SER A 2 -9.04 11.65 -10.07
CA SER A 2 -8.15 12.45 -9.23
C SER A 2 -6.87 12.83 -9.97
N GLU A 3 -6.15 13.82 -9.45
CA GLU A 3 -4.84 14.22 -9.97
C GLU A 3 -3.82 13.06 -9.89
N ILE A 4 -3.84 12.32 -8.77
CA ILE A 4 -2.97 11.16 -8.54
C ILE A 4 -3.23 10.02 -9.53
N GLU A 5 -4.50 9.72 -9.85
CA GLU A 5 -4.83 8.78 -10.93
C GLU A 5 -4.25 9.23 -12.28
N GLY A 6 -4.23 10.54 -12.52
CA GLY A 6 -3.60 11.15 -13.70
C GLY A 6 -2.10 10.91 -13.72
N TRP A 7 -1.40 11.17 -12.61
CA TRP A 7 0.05 10.93 -12.48
C TRP A 7 0.40 9.46 -12.72
N ILE A 8 -0.31 8.53 -12.07
CA ILE A 8 -0.11 7.08 -12.25
C ILE A 8 -0.29 6.68 -13.72
N SER A 9 -1.33 7.21 -14.38
CA SER A 9 -1.58 6.93 -15.79
C SER A 9 -0.47 7.47 -16.69
N THR A 10 0.03 8.67 -16.41
CA THR A 10 1.15 9.27 -17.14
C THR A 10 2.44 8.48 -16.94
N ALA A 11 2.75 8.05 -15.70
CA ALA A 11 3.93 7.23 -15.42
C ALA A 11 3.87 5.87 -16.14
N ALA A 12 2.71 5.19 -16.09
CA ALA A 12 2.52 3.93 -16.80
C ALA A 12 2.76 4.09 -18.31
N LEU A 13 2.23 5.15 -18.93
CA LEU A 13 2.47 5.47 -20.34
C LEU A 13 3.94 5.76 -20.64
N THR A 14 4.60 6.57 -19.82
CA THR A 14 6.03 6.92 -19.99
C THR A 14 6.93 5.69 -19.92
N LEU A 15 6.61 4.75 -19.02
CA LEU A 15 7.36 3.51 -18.84
C LEU A 15 6.98 2.43 -19.86
N GLY A 16 5.92 2.64 -20.66
CA GLY A 16 5.40 1.65 -21.60
C GLY A 16 4.80 0.42 -20.91
N ILE A 17 4.25 0.60 -19.71
CA ILE A 17 3.69 -0.47 -18.89
C ILE A 17 2.16 -0.36 -18.85
N ASP A 18 1.48 -1.50 -18.87
CA ASP A 18 0.04 -1.60 -18.63
C ASP A 18 -0.23 -1.93 -17.15
N ILE A 19 -1.06 -1.13 -16.50
CA ILE A 19 -1.47 -1.35 -15.11
C ILE A 19 -2.96 -1.71 -15.05
N GLU A 20 -3.25 -2.86 -14.45
CA GLU A 20 -4.62 -3.36 -14.35
C GLU A 20 -5.35 -2.64 -13.21
N ARG A 21 -6.24 -1.71 -13.56
CA ARG A 21 -7.21 -1.16 -12.62
C ARG A 21 -8.37 -2.14 -12.44
N LEU A 22 -8.66 -2.52 -11.20
CA LEU A 22 -9.84 -3.30 -10.88
C LEU A 22 -11.11 -2.48 -11.09
N ASP A 23 -12.21 -3.13 -11.45
CA ASP A 23 -13.51 -2.47 -11.50
C ASP A 23 -13.96 -2.02 -10.09
N GLU A 24 -14.99 -1.18 -10.02
CA GLU A 24 -15.44 -0.60 -8.74
C GLU A 24 -16.04 -1.66 -7.79
N ILE A 25 -16.60 -2.76 -8.30
CA ILE A 25 -17.14 -3.83 -7.44
C ILE A 25 -15.97 -4.56 -6.76
N ALA A 26 -14.97 -4.97 -7.54
CA ALA A 26 -13.77 -5.62 -7.03
C ALA A 26 -12.95 -4.70 -6.12
N SER A 27 -12.79 -3.43 -6.51
CA SER A 27 -12.11 -2.41 -5.69
C SER A 27 -12.79 -2.25 -4.34
N ARG A 28 -14.13 -2.16 -4.31
CA ARG A 28 -14.88 -2.08 -3.06
C ARG A 28 -14.70 -3.31 -2.19
N GLN A 29 -14.74 -4.51 -2.77
CA GLN A 29 -14.52 -5.76 -2.03
C GLN A 29 -13.14 -5.79 -1.37
N VAL A 30 -12.11 -5.35 -2.10
CA VAL A 30 -10.74 -5.22 -1.55
C VAL A 30 -10.72 -4.22 -0.40
N ARG A 31 -11.26 -3.01 -0.58
CA ARG A 31 -11.27 -1.97 0.46
C ARG A 31 -11.98 -2.47 1.72
N THR A 32 -13.17 -3.03 1.59
CA THR A 32 -13.93 -3.59 2.72
C THR A 32 -13.18 -4.72 3.42
N LEU A 33 -12.51 -5.60 2.67
CA LEU A 33 -11.69 -6.67 3.26
C LEU A 33 -10.54 -6.08 4.10
N LEU A 34 -9.76 -5.16 3.51
CA LEU A 34 -8.59 -4.58 4.17
C LEU A 34 -8.97 -3.72 5.37
N GLU A 35 -10.00 -2.88 5.25
CA GLU A 35 -10.54 -2.08 6.35
C GLU A 35 -10.98 -2.98 7.51
N SER A 36 -11.77 -4.02 7.24
CA SER A 36 -12.25 -4.94 8.28
C SER A 36 -11.10 -5.64 9.03
N LYS A 37 -9.98 -5.91 8.35
CA LYS A 37 -8.83 -6.62 8.91
C LYS A 37 -7.83 -5.71 9.59
N PHE A 38 -7.60 -4.52 9.06
CA PHE A 38 -6.44 -3.70 9.40
C PHE A 38 -6.80 -2.31 9.94
N VAL A 39 -8.04 -1.84 9.82
CA VAL A 39 -8.41 -0.45 10.20
C VAL A 39 -9.47 -0.45 11.30
N THR A 40 -9.31 0.45 12.27
CA THR A 40 -10.23 0.67 13.39
C THR A 40 -10.86 2.05 13.29
N GLY A 41 -12.18 2.12 13.49
CA GLY A 41 -12.93 3.36 13.38
C GLY A 41 -13.07 3.82 11.94
N GLU A 42 -13.27 5.13 11.76
CA GLU A 42 -13.46 5.78 10.46
C GLU A 42 -12.42 6.91 10.33
N PRO A 43 -11.11 6.57 10.22
CA PRO A 43 -10.08 7.59 10.12
C PRO A 43 -10.14 8.30 8.75
N ARG A 44 -9.61 9.53 8.68
CA ARG A 44 -9.49 10.27 7.42
C ARG A 44 -8.67 9.51 6.36
N VAL A 45 -7.58 8.91 6.81
CA VAL A 45 -6.67 8.05 6.03
C VAL A 45 -6.42 6.79 6.84
N TRP A 46 -6.34 5.62 6.21
CA TRP A 46 -6.31 4.34 6.93
C TRP A 46 -5.14 4.21 7.90
N TRP A 47 -3.98 4.81 7.58
CA TRP A 47 -2.79 4.69 8.40
C TRP A 47 -2.96 5.31 9.81
N LEU A 48 -3.89 6.26 9.99
CA LEU A 48 -4.24 6.84 11.31
C LEU A 48 -5.07 5.88 12.20
N GLY A 49 -5.61 4.81 11.63
CA GLY A 49 -6.48 3.86 12.33
C GLY A 49 -6.00 2.41 12.31
N LEU A 50 -4.71 2.16 12.02
CA LEU A 50 -4.22 0.79 11.85
C LEU A 50 -4.32 -0.05 13.14
N LYS A 51 -4.81 -1.28 13.01
CA LYS A 51 -4.88 -2.28 14.08
C LYS A 51 -3.48 -2.78 14.41
N THR A 52 -3.20 -2.89 15.70
CA THR A 52 -1.96 -3.49 16.22
C THR A 52 -2.08 -5.02 16.32
N PRO A 53 -0.94 -5.75 16.32
CA PRO A 53 0.42 -5.25 16.18
C PRO A 53 0.79 -4.90 14.73
N TYR A 54 1.70 -3.94 14.57
CA TYR A 54 2.30 -3.57 13.29
C TYR A 54 3.78 -3.21 13.47
N VAL A 55 4.51 -3.08 12.35
CA VAL A 55 5.95 -2.78 12.33
C VAL A 55 6.17 -1.46 11.60
N TYR A 56 6.90 -0.57 12.24
CA TYR A 56 7.33 0.69 11.67
C TYR A 56 8.69 0.59 10.99
N TYR A 57 8.78 1.26 9.86
CA TYR A 57 9.97 1.42 9.06
C TYR A 57 10.13 2.92 8.78
N GLU A 58 10.98 3.57 9.58
CA GLU A 58 11.48 4.92 9.28
C GLU A 58 12.68 4.74 8.37
N ILE A 59 12.45 4.73 7.07
CA ILE A 59 13.52 4.50 6.11
C ILE A 59 13.33 5.48 4.98
N GLY A 60 14.36 6.26 4.65
CA GLY A 60 14.29 7.25 3.57
C GLY A 60 14.05 6.63 2.19
N SER A 61 15.04 6.67 1.30
CA SER A 61 14.89 6.23 -0.11
C SER A 61 14.80 4.71 -0.32
N THR A 62 14.12 3.98 0.56
CA THR A 62 14.07 2.51 0.53
C THR A 62 13.11 2.01 -0.52
N ARG A 63 13.51 0.94 -1.20
CA ARG A 63 12.68 0.28 -2.20
C ARG A 63 11.53 -0.46 -1.51
N LEU A 64 10.33 -0.38 -2.08
CA LEU A 64 9.15 -1.08 -1.56
C LEU A 64 9.42 -2.58 -1.36
N SER A 65 10.15 -3.21 -2.27
CA SER A 65 10.59 -4.62 -2.22
C SER A 65 11.43 -4.98 -0.98
N GLU A 66 12.06 -4.00 -0.32
CA GLU A 66 12.79 -4.20 0.93
C GLU A 66 11.87 -4.19 2.16
N ILE A 67 10.61 -3.75 2.02
CA ILE A 67 9.64 -3.66 3.12
C ILE A 67 8.56 -4.74 3.01
N LEU A 68 8.18 -5.08 1.76
CA LEU A 68 7.13 -6.06 1.53
C LEU A 68 7.52 -7.44 2.08
N PRO A 69 6.61 -8.11 2.82
CA PRO A 69 6.76 -9.54 3.08
C PRO A 69 6.90 -10.28 1.76
N VAL A 70 7.67 -11.38 1.74
CA VAL A 70 7.90 -12.19 0.53
C VAL A 70 6.57 -12.45 -0.18
N SER A 71 6.38 -11.79 -1.33
CA SER A 71 5.18 -11.89 -2.13
C SER A 71 5.47 -12.73 -3.37
N GLN A 72 4.60 -13.69 -3.65
CA GLN A 72 4.64 -14.43 -4.91
C GLN A 72 3.57 -13.83 -5.83
N GLY A 73 3.98 -12.94 -6.72
CA GLY A 73 3.13 -12.40 -7.79
C GLY A 73 2.69 -10.95 -7.62
N ARG A 74 1.52 -10.61 -8.18
CA ARG A 74 0.97 -9.25 -8.17
C ARG A 74 0.43 -8.88 -6.78
N VAL A 75 0.70 -7.65 -6.38
CA VAL A 75 0.14 -6.98 -5.19
C VAL A 75 -1.06 -6.12 -5.59
N LEU A 76 -1.81 -5.69 -4.58
CA LEU A 76 -2.86 -4.69 -4.70
C LEU A 76 -2.26 -3.35 -4.31
N PHE A 77 -2.29 -2.38 -5.22
CA PHE A 77 -1.84 -1.00 -5.01
C PHE A 77 -3.05 -0.07 -4.93
N ILE A 78 -3.08 0.77 -3.90
CA ILE A 78 -4.21 1.62 -3.55
C ILE A 78 -3.64 3.01 -3.24
N PRO A 79 -3.59 3.93 -4.21
CA PRO A 79 -3.20 5.30 -3.91
C PRO A 79 -4.26 5.97 -3.03
N GLU A 80 -3.82 6.72 -2.03
CA GLU A 80 -4.68 7.61 -1.27
C GLU A 80 -5.01 8.81 -2.17
N VAL A 81 -6.28 8.98 -2.54
CA VAL A 81 -6.72 10.04 -3.45
C VAL A 81 -7.62 11.03 -2.73
N ASP A 82 -7.77 12.24 -3.28
CA ASP A 82 -8.51 13.33 -2.64
C ASP A 82 -9.90 12.94 -2.10
N ASP A 83 -10.25 13.60 -0.99
CA ASP A 83 -11.51 13.42 -0.26
C ASP A 83 -12.73 13.50 -1.19
N GLY A 84 -13.51 12.41 -1.24
CA GLY A 84 -14.78 12.32 -1.97
C GLY A 84 -14.83 11.33 -3.12
N HIS A 85 -13.70 10.70 -3.47
CA HIS A 85 -13.65 9.61 -4.43
C HIS A 85 -13.34 8.26 -3.77
N PRO A 86 -13.98 7.15 -4.19
CA PRO A 86 -13.55 5.83 -3.75
C PRO A 86 -12.10 5.55 -4.17
N LEU A 87 -11.28 5.03 -3.25
CA LEU A 87 -9.88 4.72 -3.54
C LEU A 87 -9.78 3.69 -4.69
N PRO A 88 -9.08 3.99 -5.79
CA PRO A 88 -8.90 3.03 -6.87
C PRO A 88 -7.99 1.88 -6.40
N VAL A 89 -8.19 0.70 -6.98
CA VAL A 89 -7.34 -0.47 -6.69
C VAL A 89 -6.73 -0.96 -7.99
N TYR A 90 -5.42 -1.16 -7.98
CA TYR A 90 -4.66 -1.69 -9.10
C TYR A 90 -4.05 -3.03 -8.72
N ALA A 91 -4.09 -4.00 -9.63
CA ALA A 91 -3.28 -5.20 -9.53
C ALA A 91 -1.97 -4.96 -10.29
N VAL A 92 -0.82 -5.15 -9.65
CA VAL A 92 0.48 -4.78 -10.22
C VAL A 92 1.59 -5.64 -9.64
N ASP A 93 2.62 -5.97 -10.41
CA ASP A 93 3.82 -6.58 -9.84
C ASP A 93 4.68 -5.53 -9.12
N VAL A 94 5.48 -5.96 -8.15
CA VAL A 94 6.25 -5.04 -7.30
C VAL A 94 7.24 -4.20 -8.09
N ALA A 95 7.90 -4.77 -9.11
CA ALA A 95 8.89 -4.06 -9.90
C ALA A 95 8.26 -2.95 -10.75
N THR A 96 7.10 -3.23 -11.36
CA THR A 96 6.29 -2.22 -12.06
C THR A 96 5.86 -1.11 -11.11
N LEU A 97 5.37 -1.47 -9.91
CA LEU A 97 4.93 -0.48 -8.93
C LEU A 97 6.08 0.43 -8.50
N GLU A 98 7.26 -0.12 -8.22
CA GLU A 98 8.46 0.66 -7.90
C GLU A 98 8.85 1.62 -9.04
N GLY A 99 8.71 1.18 -10.30
CA GLY A 99 8.91 2.04 -11.47
C GLY A 99 7.93 3.21 -11.50
N ILE A 100 6.64 2.95 -11.29
CA ILE A 100 5.60 3.99 -11.25
C ILE A 100 5.84 4.99 -10.12
N LEU A 101 6.14 4.51 -8.91
CA LEU A 101 6.42 5.36 -7.75
C LEU A 101 7.68 6.22 -7.97
N GLY A 102 8.67 5.73 -8.71
CA GLY A 102 9.85 6.50 -9.09
C GLY A 102 9.55 7.71 -10.01
N GLU A 103 8.48 7.64 -10.80
CA GLU A 103 8.03 8.72 -11.68
C GLU A 103 6.96 9.62 -11.03
N CYS A 104 6.36 9.19 -9.92
CA CYS A 104 5.29 9.89 -9.22
C CYS A 104 5.61 10.05 -7.73
N PRO A 105 6.59 10.90 -7.37
CA PRO A 105 6.82 11.21 -5.97
C PRO A 105 5.64 12.03 -5.41
N PHE A 106 5.38 11.91 -4.10
CA PHE A 106 4.50 12.78 -3.30
C PHE A 106 2.99 12.43 -3.23
N PHE A 107 2.65 11.20 -2.89
CA PHE A 107 1.31 10.86 -2.37
C PHE A 107 1.38 9.65 -1.45
N GLU A 108 0.45 9.57 -0.49
CA GLU A 108 0.33 8.42 0.41
C GLU A 108 -0.30 7.24 -0.34
N TYR A 109 0.06 6.02 0.02
CA TYR A 109 -0.51 4.85 -0.62
C TYR A 109 -0.46 3.61 0.24
N TYR A 110 -1.25 2.61 -0.18
CA TYR A 110 -1.27 1.30 0.44
C TYR A 110 -0.91 0.23 -0.57
N VAL A 111 -0.21 -0.79 -0.07
CA VAL A 111 0.11 -2.01 -0.80
C VAL A 111 -0.34 -3.19 0.04
N ALA A 112 -1.05 -4.13 -0.55
CA ALA A 112 -1.53 -5.32 0.14
C ALA A 112 -1.30 -6.57 -0.69
N ASP A 113 -1.23 -7.73 -0.04
CA ASP A 113 -1.37 -8.98 -0.77
C ASP A 113 -2.84 -9.21 -1.16
N ARG A 114 -3.04 -10.03 -2.20
CA ARG A 114 -4.37 -10.34 -2.71
C ARG A 114 -5.27 -11.11 -1.73
N SER A 115 -4.70 -11.78 -0.72
CA SER A 115 -5.47 -12.51 0.31
C SER A 115 -5.76 -11.67 1.56
N GLY A 116 -5.16 -10.48 1.67
CA GLY A 116 -5.24 -9.62 2.84
C GLY A 116 -4.60 -10.26 4.08
N ALA A 117 -3.48 -10.95 3.92
CA ALA A 117 -2.58 -11.41 4.98
C ALA A 117 -1.68 -10.30 5.53
N TRP A 118 -1.39 -9.27 4.73
CA TRP A 118 -0.65 -8.07 5.14
C TRP A 118 -1.09 -6.81 4.38
N LEU A 119 -0.79 -5.67 4.97
CA LEU A 119 -1.00 -4.33 4.44
C LEU A 119 0.24 -3.49 4.79
N VAL A 120 0.81 -2.83 3.79
CA VAL A 120 1.84 -1.80 3.97
C VAL A 120 1.19 -0.46 3.65
N ALA A 121 1.30 0.49 4.56
CA ALA A 121 0.96 1.89 4.31
C ALA A 121 2.27 2.68 4.16
N GLU A 122 2.36 3.49 3.11
CA GLU A 122 3.24 4.65 3.08
C GLU A 122 2.46 5.83 3.67
N THR A 123 3.12 6.56 4.56
CA THR A 123 2.58 7.71 5.30
C THR A 123 3.50 8.90 5.10
N GLU A 124 3.21 10.04 5.70
CA GLU A 124 4.08 11.23 5.61
C GLU A 124 5.59 10.94 5.80
N HIS A 125 6.41 11.50 4.88
CA HIS A 125 7.88 11.52 4.94
C HIS A 125 8.60 10.16 4.81
N ASP A 126 8.20 9.32 3.85
CA ASP A 126 8.81 8.01 3.59
C ASP A 126 8.71 7.04 4.78
N VAL A 127 7.69 7.22 5.62
CA VAL A 127 7.45 6.31 6.74
C VAL A 127 6.52 5.20 6.29
N PHE A 128 6.96 3.96 6.50
CA PHE A 128 6.19 2.77 6.17
C PHE A 128 5.69 2.04 7.41
N ILE A 129 4.44 1.59 7.37
CA ILE A 129 3.81 0.80 8.41
C ILE A 129 3.35 -0.53 7.82
N LEU A 130 3.92 -1.63 8.29
CA LEU A 130 3.51 -2.99 7.91
C LEU A 130 2.59 -3.59 8.97
N CYS A 131 1.34 -3.83 8.59
CA CYS A 131 0.36 -4.60 9.33
C CYS A 131 0.27 -6.02 8.76
N GLY A 132 0.07 -7.01 9.64
CA GLY A 132 -0.03 -8.40 9.19
C GLY A 132 -0.42 -9.36 10.30
N THR A 133 -0.70 -10.60 9.93
CA THR A 133 -0.78 -11.71 10.89
C THR A 133 0.57 -11.90 11.58
N THR A 134 0.59 -12.49 12.78
CA THR A 134 1.84 -12.80 13.48
C THR A 134 2.82 -13.58 12.59
N GLU A 135 2.33 -14.46 11.70
CA GLU A 135 3.17 -15.19 10.77
C GLU A 135 3.82 -14.30 9.69
N SER A 136 3.08 -13.32 9.14
CA SER A 136 3.66 -12.36 8.19
C SER A 136 4.60 -11.36 8.87
N LEU A 137 4.36 -11.04 10.14
CA LEU A 137 5.25 -10.21 10.96
C LEU A 137 6.45 -10.95 11.57
N LEU A 138 6.57 -12.28 11.38
CA LEU A 138 7.76 -13.05 11.81
C LEU A 138 8.82 -13.18 10.71
N ARG A 139 8.49 -12.79 9.47
CA ARG A 139 9.39 -12.80 8.31
C ARG A 139 9.76 -11.38 7.87
N LEU A 140 10.00 -10.50 8.84
CA LEU A 140 10.25 -9.10 8.57
C LEU A 140 11.60 -8.91 7.86
N PRO A 141 11.66 -8.02 6.86
CA PRO A 141 12.93 -7.46 6.45
C PRO A 141 13.63 -6.72 7.61
N ALA A 142 14.96 -6.61 7.51
CA ALA A 142 15.77 -5.97 8.55
C ALA A 142 15.42 -4.48 8.72
N GLY A 143 15.43 -3.98 9.96
CA GLY A 143 15.29 -2.55 10.28
C GLY A 143 13.93 -2.11 10.82
N GLY A 144 12.92 -2.98 10.81
CA GLY A 144 11.59 -2.68 11.35
C GLY A 144 11.53 -2.69 12.89
N ARG A 145 10.72 -1.81 13.47
CA ARG A 145 10.42 -1.77 14.92
C ARG A 145 8.96 -2.18 15.18
N LEU A 146 8.74 -3.21 15.98
CA LEU A 146 7.39 -3.67 16.37
C LEU A 146 6.72 -2.67 17.32
N TRP A 147 5.41 -2.45 17.13
CA TRP A 147 4.61 -1.58 17.98
C TRP A 147 3.31 -2.25 18.49
N PRO A 148 2.91 -2.03 19.77
CA PRO A 148 3.62 -1.23 20.78
C PRO A 148 4.93 -1.89 21.20
N ALA A 149 5.95 -1.07 21.49
CA ALA A 149 7.20 -1.58 22.06
C ALA A 149 6.87 -2.30 23.38
N SER A 150 7.43 -3.49 23.56
CA SER A 150 7.25 -4.34 24.75
C SER A 150 7.71 -3.64 26.03
#